data_AF-A0A645EN00-F1
#
_entry.id   AF-A0A645EN00-F1
#
_cell.length_a   1.000
_cell.length_b   1.000
_cell.length_c   1.000
_cell.angle_alpha   90.00
_cell.angle_beta   90.00
_cell.angle_gamma   90.00
#
_symmetry.space_group_name_H-M   'P 1'
#
loop_
_entity.id
_entity.type
_entity.pdbx_description
1 polymer ?
#
loop_
_entity_poly.entity_id
_entity_poly.type
_entity_poly.pdbx_seq_one_letter_code
_entity_poly.pdbx_strand_id
1 'polypeptide(L)'
;MGVFINAETGRPVKTSPEEWQRYDINPDTPCNSISFQDRHIPLPETTKVVEEFDVNIHHLDVNNHMNNAQYVRIAYNYLPDNFEVAQFRVEYKRQAVLGDRVIVKLSANADSQSSVVCVAICDIEDNPFALVEFSNK
;
A
#
# COMPACT_ATOMS: atom_id res chain seq x y z
N MET A 1 -0.68 3.98 -9.67
CA MET A 1 -1.00 3.34 -10.97
C MET A 1 -2.08 2.30 -10.70
N GLY A 2 -3.15 2.25 -11.49
CA GLY A 2 -4.25 1.31 -11.31
C GLY A 2 -4.26 0.23 -12.39
N VAL A 3 -4.90 -0.89 -12.11
CA VAL A 3 -5.14 -1.99 -13.05
C VAL A 3 -6.62 -2.31 -13.05
N PHE A 4 -7.19 -2.60 -14.22
CA PHE A 4 -8.56 -3.08 -14.32
C PHE A 4 -8.60 -4.56 -13.95
N ILE A 5 -9.47 -4.90 -13.01
CA ILE A 5 -9.68 -6.26 -12.54
C ILE A 5 -11.07 -6.70 -12.99
N ASN A 6 -11.17 -7.86 -13.62
CA ASN A 6 -12.45 -8.48 -13.88
C ASN A 6 -13.04 -8.99 -12.56
N ALA A 7 -14.23 -8.48 -12.19
CA ALA A 7 -14.86 -8.74 -10.91
C ALA A 7 -15.23 -10.22 -10.67
N GLU A 8 -15.48 -10.99 -11.73
CA GLU A 8 -15.85 -12.41 -11.62
C GLU A 8 -14.62 -13.31 -11.43
N THR A 9 -13.54 -13.01 -12.16
CA THR A 9 -12.33 -13.86 -12.22
C THR A 9 -11.21 -13.40 -11.31
N GLY A 10 -11.25 -12.16 -10.84
CA GLY A 10 -10.18 -11.52 -10.05
C GLY A 10 -8.89 -11.26 -10.85
N ARG A 11 -8.92 -11.39 -12.17
CA ARG A 11 -7.71 -11.27 -13.02
C ARG A 11 -7.59 -9.89 -13.67
N PRO A 12 -6.35 -9.42 -13.90
CA PRO A 12 -6.10 -8.24 -14.72
C PRO A 12 -6.68 -8.40 -16.12
N VAL A 13 -7.38 -7.37 -16.58
CA VAL A 13 -7.90 -7.28 -17.94
C VAL A 13 -7.40 -6.03 -18.64
N LYS A 14 -7.25 -6.13 -19.96
CA LYS A 14 -6.87 -4.99 -20.79
C LYS A 14 -8.06 -4.05 -20.90
N THR A 15 -7.80 -2.75 -20.77
CA THR A 15 -8.82 -1.72 -20.98
C THR A 15 -9.17 -1.57 -22.45
N SER A 16 -10.44 -1.24 -22.70
CA SER A 16 -10.92 -0.80 -24.00
C SER A 16 -10.66 0.70 -24.21
N PRO A 17 -10.50 1.18 -25.46
CA PRO A 17 -10.41 2.60 -25.77
C PRO A 17 -11.58 3.43 -25.20
N GLU A 18 -12.79 2.89 -25.27
CA GLU A 18 -14.00 3.58 -24.80
C GLU A 18 -14.00 3.87 -23.29
N GLU A 19 -13.28 3.08 -22.49
CA GLU A 19 -13.19 3.29 -21.05
C GLU A 19 -12.25 4.44 -20.70
N TRP A 20 -11.03 4.45 -21.26
CA TRP A 20 -10.05 5.48 -20.91
C TRP A 20 -10.25 6.80 -21.65
N GLN A 21 -10.94 6.80 -22.80
CA GLN A 21 -11.30 8.04 -23.52
C GLN A 21 -12.30 8.92 -22.75
N ARG A 22 -13.00 8.39 -21.74
CA ARG A 22 -13.92 9.16 -20.89
C ARG A 22 -13.20 10.04 -19.87
N TYR A 23 -11.91 9.80 -19.64
CA TYR A 23 -11.13 10.59 -18.71
C TYR A 23 -10.52 11.79 -19.42
N ASP A 24 -10.68 12.97 -18.83
CA ASP A 24 -9.98 14.17 -19.30
C ASP A 24 -8.48 14.03 -19.01
N ILE A 25 -7.70 13.92 -20.08
CA ILE A 25 -6.24 13.91 -19.99
C ILE A 25 -5.78 15.35 -20.06
N ASN A 26 -5.19 15.86 -18.97
CA ASN A 26 -4.54 17.17 -19.00
C ASN A 26 -3.21 17.06 -19.77
N PRO A 27 -3.08 17.66 -20.96
CA PRO A 27 -1.85 17.60 -21.75
C PRO A 27 -0.67 18.32 -21.08
N ASP A 28 -0.92 19.25 -20.15
CA ASP A 28 0.10 20.00 -19.42
C ASP A 28 0.67 19.22 -18.22
N THR A 29 0.07 18.09 -17.86
CA THR A 29 0.56 17.22 -16.77
C THR A 29 0.72 15.77 -17.26
N PRO A 30 1.56 15.55 -18.28
CA PRO A 30 1.73 14.21 -18.81
C PRO A 30 2.34 13.28 -17.75
N CYS A 31 1.89 12.03 -17.69
CA CYS A 31 2.37 11.05 -16.70
C CYS A 31 3.89 10.80 -16.76
N ASN A 32 4.56 11.16 -17.86
CA ASN A 32 6.01 11.09 -18.02
C ASN A 32 6.77 12.16 -17.20
N SER A 33 6.08 13.13 -16.61
CA SER A 33 6.65 14.14 -15.71
C SER A 33 7.03 13.57 -14.34
N ILE A 34 6.56 12.36 -14.01
CA ILE A 34 6.84 11.68 -12.75
C ILE A 34 7.89 10.59 -12.99
N SER A 35 9.05 10.73 -12.34
CA SER A 35 10.03 9.64 -12.24
C SER A 35 9.56 8.65 -11.18
N PHE A 36 8.92 7.56 -11.61
CA PHE A 36 8.48 6.51 -10.71
C PHE A 36 9.69 5.69 -10.23
N GLN A 37 9.78 5.47 -8.92
CA GLN A 37 10.69 4.46 -8.36
C GLN A 37 10.13 3.05 -8.61
N ASP A 38 10.95 2.04 -8.32
CA ASP A 38 10.49 0.64 -8.39
C ASP A 38 9.27 0.44 -7.49
N ARG A 39 8.28 -0.24 -8.07
CA ARG A 39 7.02 -0.61 -7.42
C ARG A 39 7.23 -1.70 -6.38
N HIS A 40 8.26 -2.52 -6.55
CA HIS A 40 8.53 -3.61 -5.64
C HIS A 40 9.23 -3.08 -4.40
N ILE A 41 8.62 -3.32 -3.24
CA ILE A 41 9.21 -3.05 -1.94
C ILE A 41 9.73 -4.39 -1.41
N PRO A 42 11.06 -4.55 -1.24
CA PRO A 42 11.60 -5.78 -0.68
C PRO A 42 11.13 -5.95 0.77
N LEU A 43 10.73 -7.17 1.12
CA LEU A 43 10.38 -7.51 2.50
C LEU A 43 11.65 -7.40 3.36
N PRO A 44 11.61 -6.64 4.47
CA PRO A 44 12.77 -6.53 5.36
C PRO A 44 13.12 -7.88 6.00
N GLU A 45 14.41 -8.19 6.11
CA GLU A 45 14.88 -9.44 6.74
C GLU A 45 14.51 -9.54 8.23
N THR A 46 14.45 -8.38 8.91
CA THR A 46 14.05 -8.30 10.32
C THR A 46 12.85 -7.38 10.48
N THR A 47 11.81 -7.91 11.12
CA THR A 47 10.57 -7.19 11.43
C THR A 47 10.13 -7.53 12.85
N LYS A 48 9.35 -6.64 13.47
CA LYS A 48 8.66 -6.89 14.75
C LYS A 48 7.16 -6.73 14.57
N VAL A 49 6.37 -7.64 15.15
CA VAL A 49 4.92 -7.48 15.23
C VAL A 49 4.62 -6.33 16.19
N VAL A 50 3.84 -5.35 15.73
CA VAL A 50 3.47 -4.16 16.51
C VAL A 50 1.98 -4.10 16.83
N GLU A 51 1.14 -4.75 16.02
CA GLU A 51 -0.30 -4.79 16.20
C GLU A 51 -0.92 -5.99 15.49
N GLU A 52 -2.04 -6.46 16.03
CA GLU A 52 -2.91 -7.43 15.41
C GLU A 52 -4.36 -7.00 15.56
N PHE A 53 -5.17 -7.14 14.51
CA PHE A 53 -6.58 -6.81 14.55
C PHE A 53 -7.37 -7.60 13.49
N ASP A 54 -8.69 -7.62 13.66
CA ASP A 54 -9.60 -8.19 12.67
C ASP A 54 -10.18 -7.09 11.80
N VAL A 55 -10.26 -7.32 10.48
CA VAL A 55 -10.91 -6.38 9.56
C VAL A 55 -12.39 -6.28 9.91
N ASN A 56 -12.85 -5.07 10.25
CA ASN A 56 -14.24 -4.78 10.61
C ASN A 56 -14.93 -3.94 9.53
N ILE A 57 -16.25 -3.74 9.69
CA ILE A 57 -17.07 -2.98 8.74
C ILE A 57 -16.60 -1.53 8.50
N HIS A 58 -15.94 -0.90 9.47
CA HIS A 58 -15.45 0.48 9.35
C HIS A 58 -14.15 0.58 8.56
N HIS A 59 -13.49 -0.56 8.31
CA HIS A 59 -12.31 -0.62 7.47
C HIS A 59 -12.64 -0.74 5.98
N LEU A 60 -13.88 -1.12 5.63
CA LEU A 60 -14.24 -1.49 4.27
C LEU A 60 -14.61 -0.28 3.38
N ASP A 61 -14.36 -0.44 2.09
CA ASP A 61 -14.87 0.43 1.04
C ASP A 61 -16.20 -0.09 0.44
N VAL A 62 -16.68 0.56 -0.61
CA VAL A 62 -17.91 0.18 -1.32
C VAL A 62 -17.85 -1.19 -2.00
N ASN A 63 -16.64 -1.76 -2.16
CA ASN A 63 -16.42 -3.07 -2.78
C ASN A 63 -16.31 -4.20 -1.73
N ASN A 64 -16.54 -3.89 -0.45
CA ASN A 64 -16.34 -4.82 0.69
C ASN A 64 -14.89 -5.28 0.88
N HIS A 65 -13.93 -4.53 0.33
CA HIS A 65 -12.52 -4.72 0.61
C HIS A 65 -12.06 -3.68 1.62
N MET A 66 -11.01 -3.99 2.38
CA MET A 66 -10.37 -2.99 3.21
C MET A 66 -9.90 -1.83 2.33
N ASN A 67 -10.30 -0.62 2.70
CA ASN A 67 -9.99 0.59 1.96
C ASN A 67 -8.47 0.81 1.89
N ASN A 68 -7.94 1.03 0.68
CA ASN A 68 -6.51 1.23 0.43
C ASN A 68 -5.86 2.32 1.31
N ALA A 69 -6.60 3.40 1.63
CA ALA A 69 -6.10 4.45 2.51
C ALA A 69 -5.89 3.98 3.96
N GLN A 70 -6.60 2.95 4.41
CA GLN A 70 -6.45 2.39 5.76
C GLN A 70 -5.08 1.74 5.94
N TYR A 71 -4.56 1.02 4.93
CA TYR A 71 -3.21 0.45 5.01
C TYR A 71 -2.15 1.52 5.26
N VAL A 72 -2.23 2.64 4.52
CA VAL A 72 -1.31 3.76 4.68
C VAL A 72 -1.48 4.41 6.05
N ARG A 73 -2.73 4.59 6.52
CA ARG A 73 -3.01 5.19 7.82
C ARG A 73 -2.50 4.33 8.99
N ILE A 74 -2.70 3.02 8.92
CA ILE A 74 -2.16 2.07 9.91
C ILE A 74 -0.64 2.17 9.92
N ALA A 75 0.00 2.10 8.75
CA ALA A 75 1.45 2.18 8.65
C ALA A 75 2.01 3.52 9.18
N TYR A 76 1.31 4.63 8.92
CA TYR A 76 1.69 5.95 9.39
C TYR A 76 1.71 6.06 10.93
N ASN A 77 0.82 5.36 11.63
CA ASN A 77 0.77 5.37 13.10
C ASN A 77 2.02 4.76 13.76
N TYR A 78 2.83 4.02 13.00
CA TYR A 78 4.05 3.37 13.48
C TYR A 78 5.33 4.12 13.12
N LEU A 79 5.21 5.32 12.54
CA LEU A 79 6.35 6.18 12.32
C LEU A 79 6.89 6.73 13.66
N PRO A 80 8.22 6.91 13.78
CA PRO A 80 8.80 7.57 14.95
C PRO A 80 8.25 8.97 15.18
N ASP A 81 8.29 9.43 16.43
CA ASP A 81 7.96 10.82 16.76
C ASP A 81 8.86 11.79 15.97
N ASN A 82 8.25 12.83 15.39
CA ASN A 82 8.91 13.82 14.53
C ASN A 82 9.50 13.25 13.22
N PHE A 83 9.04 12.08 12.76
CA PHE A 83 9.41 11.60 11.43
C PHE A 83 8.78 12.47 10.34
N GLU A 84 9.60 13.28 9.68
CA GLU A 84 9.18 14.09 8.53
C GLU A 84 9.17 13.25 7.26
N VAL A 85 7.99 12.79 6.86
CA VAL A 85 7.81 12.02 5.62
C VAL A 85 8.14 12.90 4.42
N ALA A 86 9.26 12.61 3.76
CA ALA A 86 9.62 13.23 2.49
C ALA A 86 9.00 12.48 1.31
N GLN A 87 8.92 11.16 1.42
CA GLN A 87 8.35 10.28 0.41
C GLN A 87 7.73 9.05 1.08
N PHE A 88 6.71 8.49 0.43
CA PHE A 88 6.21 7.15 0.76
C PHE A 88 5.92 6.36 -0.51
N ARG A 89 5.99 5.04 -0.40
CA ARG A 89 5.64 4.06 -1.43
C ARG A 89 4.70 3.03 -0.84
N VAL A 90 3.82 2.50 -1.69
CA VAL A 90 2.89 1.43 -1.30
C VAL A 90 2.88 0.36 -2.38
N GLU A 91 3.10 -0.89 -1.99
CA GLU A 91 2.91 -2.07 -2.81
C GLU A 91 1.67 -2.83 -2.31
N TYR A 92 0.56 -2.70 -3.02
CA TYR A 92 -0.65 -3.51 -2.78
C TYR A 92 -0.52 -4.86 -3.48
N LYS A 93 -0.65 -5.96 -2.73
CA LYS A 93 -0.51 -7.33 -3.25
C LYS A 93 -1.84 -8.05 -3.37
N ARG A 94 -2.70 -7.92 -2.35
CA ARG A 94 -4.06 -8.48 -2.34
C ARG A 94 -4.97 -7.70 -1.39
N GLN A 95 -6.26 -7.89 -1.57
CA GLN A 95 -7.30 -7.27 -0.74
C GLN A 95 -7.57 -8.07 0.54
N ALA A 96 -7.61 -7.38 1.69
CA ALA A 96 -8.19 -7.91 2.92
C ALA A 96 -9.71 -7.72 2.91
N VAL A 97 -10.44 -8.68 3.47
CA VAL A 97 -11.91 -8.70 3.55
C VAL A 97 -12.39 -8.75 5.00
N LEU A 98 -13.69 -8.55 5.21
CA LEU A 98 -14.31 -8.62 6.54
C LEU A 98 -13.95 -9.94 7.25
N GLY A 99 -13.46 -9.83 8.49
CA GLY A 99 -13.10 -10.98 9.31
C GLY A 99 -11.68 -11.52 9.09
N ASP A 100 -10.94 -11.02 8.09
CA ASP A 100 -9.52 -11.35 7.96
C ASP A 100 -8.74 -10.88 9.20
N ARG A 101 -7.85 -11.74 9.68
CA ARG A 101 -6.89 -11.41 10.75
C ARG A 101 -5.66 -10.74 10.14
N VAL A 102 -5.37 -9.53 10.58
CA VAL A 102 -4.25 -8.72 10.10
C VAL A 102 -3.15 -8.67 11.15
N ILE A 103 -1.92 -8.90 10.71
CA ILE A 103 -0.69 -8.79 11.49
C ILE A 103 0.15 -7.65 10.93
N VAL A 104 0.41 -6.62 11.74
CA VAL A 104 1.21 -5.46 11.35
C VAL A 104 2.65 -5.66 11.82
N LYS A 105 3.59 -5.63 10.88
CA LYS A 105 5.02 -5.84 11.10
C LYS A 105 5.81 -4.60 10.73
N LEU A 106 6.58 -4.09 11.67
CA LEU A 106 7.43 -2.91 11.50
C LEU A 106 8.89 -3.31 11.32
N SER A 107 9.56 -2.71 10.35
CA SER A 107 11.01 -2.68 10.22
C SER A 107 11.47 -1.23 10.13
N ALA A 108 12.44 -0.86 10.95
CA ALA A 108 13.01 0.48 10.94
C ALA A 108 14.54 0.34 10.92
N ASN A 109 15.16 0.80 9.84
CA ASN A 109 16.60 0.89 9.74
C ASN A 109 16.98 2.33 10.06
N ALA A 110 17.41 2.58 11.30
CA ALA A 110 17.93 3.86 11.72
C ALA A 110 19.42 3.94 11.38
N ASP A 111 19.74 4.07 10.08
CA ASP A 111 21.10 4.42 9.68
C ASP A 111 21.24 5.94 9.65
N SER A 112 22.38 6.43 10.16
CA SER A 112 22.62 7.81 10.61
C SER A 112 22.48 8.96 9.58
N GLN A 113 22.05 8.68 8.35
CA GLN A 113 21.86 9.68 7.28
C GLN A 113 20.54 9.55 6.50
N SER A 114 19.85 8.40 6.54
CA SER A 114 18.54 8.22 5.91
C SER A 114 17.78 7.14 6.66
N SER A 115 16.62 7.49 7.18
CA SER A 115 15.76 6.57 7.92
C SER A 115 14.67 6.07 6.99
N VAL A 116 14.75 4.79 6.64
CA VAL A 116 13.68 4.08 5.93
C VAL A 116 12.89 3.26 6.94
N VAL A 117 11.57 3.46 6.94
CA VAL A 117 10.63 2.71 7.75
C VAL A 117 9.73 1.91 6.82
N CYS A 118 9.70 0.59 7.00
CA CYS A 118 8.84 -0.31 6.25
C CYS A 118 7.82 -0.95 7.19
N VAL A 119 6.55 -0.92 6.79
CA VAL A 119 5.45 -1.59 7.47
C VAL A 119 4.85 -2.62 6.52
N ALA A 120 4.95 -3.89 6.89
CA ALA A 120 4.29 -4.99 6.22
C ALA A 120 2.97 -5.31 6.93
N ILE A 121 1.89 -5.36 6.17
CA ILE A 121 0.55 -5.68 6.67
C ILE A 121 0.19 -7.05 6.07
N CYS A 122 0.25 -8.09 6.89
CA CYS A 122 0.14 -9.49 6.48
C CYS A 122 -1.09 -10.17 7.10
N ASP A 123 -1.42 -11.37 6.62
CA ASP A 123 -2.26 -12.29 7.38
C ASP A 123 -1.44 -13.13 8.38
N ILE A 124 -2.12 -14.09 9.00
CA ILE A 124 -1.55 -15.06 9.95
C ILE A 124 -0.54 -16.03 9.33
N GLU A 125 -0.56 -16.22 8.00
CA GLU A 125 0.36 -17.09 7.26
C GLU A 125 1.56 -16.29 6.71
N ASP A 126 1.69 -15.03 7.11
CA ASP A 126 2.69 -14.08 6.63
C ASP A 126 2.58 -13.71 5.14
N ASN A 127 1.39 -13.88 4.56
CA ASN A 127 1.11 -13.41 3.20
C ASN A 127 0.75 -11.92 3.24
N PRO A 128 1.54 -11.03 2.62
CA PRO A 128 1.30 -9.59 2.65
C PRO A 128 0.03 -9.19 1.88
N PHE A 129 -0.82 -8.39 2.53
CA PHE A 129 -1.87 -7.59 1.88
C PHE A 129 -1.26 -6.36 1.21
N ALA A 130 -0.43 -5.63 1.96
CA ALA A 130 0.29 -4.45 1.48
C ALA A 130 1.63 -4.27 2.20
N LEU A 131 2.58 -3.66 1.50
CA LEU A 131 3.78 -3.08 2.09
C LEU A 131 3.75 -1.57 1.93
N VAL A 132 4.08 -0.86 2.99
CA VAL A 132 4.18 0.60 3.00
C VAL A 132 5.60 0.96 3.42
N GLU A 133 6.27 1.80 2.64
CA GLU A 133 7.60 2.30 2.95
C GLU A 133 7.55 3.82 3.04
N PHE A 134 8.18 4.37 4.07
CA PHE A 134 8.37 5.79 4.28
C PHE A 134 9.86 6.10 4.34
N SER A 135 10.24 7.23 3.75
CA SER A 135 11.60 7.77 3.85
C SER A 135 11.56 9.26 4.21
N ASN A 136 12.55 9.67 5.00
CA ASN A 136 12.86 11.07 5.24
C ASN A 136 13.97 11.56 4.28
N LYS A 137 14.15 12.89 4.20
CA LYS A 137 15.23 13.52 3.44
C LYS A 137 16.57 13.43 4.14
#